data_AF-A0A8S3ZYS8-F1
#
_entry.id   AF-A0A8S3ZYS8-F1
#
_cell.length_a   1.000
_cell.length_b   1.000
_cell.length_c   1.000
_cell.angle_alpha   90.00
_cell.angle_beta   90.00
_cell.angle_gamma   90.00
#
_symmetry.space_group_name_H-M   'P 1'
#
loop_
_entity.id
_entity.type
_entity.pdbx_description
1 polymer ?
#
loop_
_entity_poly.entity_id
_entity_poly.type
_entity_poly.pdbx_seq_one_letter_code
_entity_poly.pdbx_strand_id
1 'polypeptide(L)'
;CGMVYIDPDELKWYPYVKTWMTQWEKKMSPEAPEYILKLFETYVEDGLQFVIKKCTQAINQVDISKVTTMCKLMESILFYKHGSVDWATEPGKLNRLLLQIFVFCYIWSVGGNITDDNWDAFDVFVRQQFEENPDAKLPGSASLWSYFVDIEGKRMDMWDKLVGSFRFDRSVSFFKMLVPTVDTTRFGYLLERLISVEKPVLYTGGTGVGKSVIARDLLDRISDRLNYVPIYINFSAQTSSNRTQEMIEGKLEKRKKNII
;
A
#
# COMPACT_ATOMS: atom_id res chain seq x y z
N CYS A 1 -12.30 -9.77 38.31
CA CYS A 1 -11.88 -8.88 37.21
C CYS A 1 -13.11 -8.23 36.60
N GLY A 2 -13.13 -6.90 36.49
CA GLY A 2 -14.15 -6.24 35.67
C GLY A 2 -13.83 -6.49 34.20
N MET A 3 -14.80 -6.97 33.44
CA MET A 3 -14.68 -7.10 31.99
C MET A 3 -15.40 -5.90 31.36
N VAL A 4 -14.69 -5.16 30.52
CA VAL A 4 -15.27 -4.10 29.69
C VAL A 4 -15.38 -4.67 28.29
N TYR A 5 -16.61 -4.82 27.81
CA TYR A 5 -16.89 -5.20 26.44
C TYR A 5 -17.01 -3.92 25.61
N ILE A 6 -16.25 -3.84 24.53
CA ILE A 6 -16.35 -2.78 23.54
C ILE A 6 -16.90 -3.45 22.29
N ASP A 7 -18.02 -2.92 21.77
CA ASP A 7 -18.59 -3.41 20.53
C ASP A 7 -17.69 -2.99 19.35
N PRO A 8 -17.17 -3.92 18.54
CA PRO A 8 -16.40 -3.60 17.35
C PRO A 8 -17.17 -2.70 16.36
N ASP A 9 -18.50 -2.76 16.36
CA ASP A 9 -19.35 -1.96 15.48
C ASP A 9 -19.49 -0.49 15.93
N GLU A 10 -19.19 -0.18 17.20
CA GLU A 10 -19.18 1.19 17.72
C GLU A 10 -17.91 1.95 17.28
N LEU A 11 -16.77 1.26 17.17
CA LEU A 11 -15.49 1.86 16.77
C LEU A 11 -15.05 1.37 15.39
N LYS A 12 -15.77 1.81 14.36
CA LYS A 12 -15.45 1.54 12.95
C LYS A 12 -14.15 2.20 12.49
N TRP A 13 -13.91 2.20 11.18
CA TRP A 13 -12.72 2.75 10.55
C TRP A 13 -12.67 4.29 10.47
N TYR A 14 -13.82 4.99 10.45
CA TYR A 14 -13.83 6.43 10.17
C TYR A 14 -13.20 7.32 11.26
N PRO A 15 -13.35 7.06 12.57
CA PRO A 15 -12.61 7.78 13.61
C PRO A 15 -11.08 7.74 13.40
N TYR A 16 -10.54 6.60 12.96
CA TYR A 16 -9.12 6.48 12.62
C TYR A 16 -8.73 7.43 11.48
N VAL A 17 -9.54 7.50 10.40
CA VAL A 17 -9.29 8.39 9.26
C VAL A 17 -9.27 9.85 9.69
N LYS A 18 -10.20 10.27 10.54
CA LYS A 18 -10.23 11.64 11.09
C LYS A 18 -8.96 11.95 11.89
N THR A 19 -8.55 11.05 12.78
CA THR A 19 -7.29 11.21 13.55
C THR A 19 -6.05 11.19 12.66
N TRP A 20 -6.05 10.39 11.60
CA TRP A 20 -4.97 10.42 10.60
C TRP A 20 -4.92 11.77 9.89
N MET A 21 -6.07 12.31 9.44
CA MET A 21 -6.13 13.58 8.73
C MET A 21 -5.58 14.76 9.56
N THR A 22 -5.88 14.83 10.87
CA THR A 22 -5.37 15.91 11.73
C THR A 22 -3.84 15.94 11.84
N GLN A 23 -3.15 14.83 11.57
CA GLN A 23 -1.68 14.78 11.56
C GLN A 23 -1.09 15.45 10.31
N TRP A 24 -1.86 15.49 9.21
CA TRP A 24 -1.37 15.86 7.88
C TRP A 24 -1.99 17.14 7.32
N GLU A 25 -3.14 17.58 7.83
CA GLU A 25 -3.90 18.74 7.33
C GLU A 25 -3.04 20.01 7.16
N LYS A 26 -2.10 20.26 8.08
CA LYS A 26 -1.22 21.44 8.05
C LYS A 26 -0.19 21.43 6.92
N LYS A 27 0.02 20.28 6.28
CA LYS A 27 0.94 20.10 5.15
C LYS A 27 0.22 20.13 3.80
N MET A 28 -1.11 20.25 3.79
CA MET A 28 -1.94 20.26 2.58
C MET A 28 -2.44 21.67 2.28
N SER A 29 -3.07 21.87 1.11
CA SER A 29 -3.86 23.08 0.84
C SER A 29 -5.12 23.11 1.73
N PRO A 30 -5.69 24.29 2.05
CA PRO A 30 -6.78 24.41 3.03
C PRO A 30 -8.02 23.54 2.74
N GLU A 31 -8.37 23.36 1.47
CA GLU A 31 -9.57 22.62 1.04
C GLU A 31 -9.32 21.12 0.84
N ALA A 32 -8.06 20.69 0.72
CA ALA A 32 -7.71 19.30 0.42
C ALA A 32 -8.11 18.30 1.53
N PRO A 33 -7.92 18.58 2.84
CA PRO A 33 -8.35 17.69 3.91
C PRO A 33 -9.85 17.39 3.87
N GLU A 34 -10.69 18.41 3.70
CA GLU A 34 -12.15 18.26 3.62
C GLU A 34 -12.56 17.47 2.38
N TYR A 35 -11.94 17.74 1.24
CA TYR A 35 -12.16 16.97 0.01
C TYR A 35 -11.84 15.49 0.21
N ILE A 36 -10.67 15.15 0.74
CA ILE A 36 -10.25 13.76 0.96
C ILE A 36 -11.19 13.06 1.95
N LEU A 37 -11.56 13.71 3.07
CA LEU A 37 -12.51 13.14 4.04
C LEU A 37 -13.86 12.83 3.40
N LYS A 38 -14.37 13.72 2.54
CA LYS A 38 -15.60 13.49 1.79
C LYS A 38 -15.48 12.27 0.87
N LEU A 39 -14.33 12.04 0.22
CA LEU A 39 -14.10 10.82 -0.57
C LEU A 39 -14.15 9.56 0.30
N PHE A 40 -13.55 9.59 1.49
CA PHE A 40 -13.63 8.48 2.45
C PHE A 40 -15.09 8.18 2.83
N GLU A 41 -15.85 9.19 3.26
CA GLU A 41 -17.26 9.05 3.64
C GLU A 41 -18.13 8.52 2.49
N THR A 42 -17.87 8.98 1.27
CA THR A 42 -18.70 8.65 0.10
C THR A 42 -18.45 7.23 -0.40
N TYR A 43 -17.18 6.77 -0.42
CA TYR A 43 -16.83 5.59 -1.23
C TYR A 43 -16.34 4.36 -0.45
N VAL A 44 -15.80 4.54 0.76
CA VAL A 44 -15.08 3.44 1.44
C VAL A 44 -16.02 2.36 1.94
N GLU A 45 -17.15 2.72 2.54
CA GLU A 45 -18.09 1.75 3.09
C GLU A 45 -18.61 0.79 2.01
N ASP A 46 -19.06 1.32 0.87
CA ASP A 46 -19.56 0.50 -0.25
C ASP A 46 -18.50 -0.46 -0.80
N GLY A 47 -17.24 -0.05 -0.81
CA GLY A 47 -16.11 -0.89 -1.19
C GLY A 47 -15.87 -2.06 -0.27
N LEU A 48 -15.86 -1.79 1.03
CA LEU A 48 -15.73 -2.80 2.07
C LEU A 48 -16.88 -3.80 1.97
N GLN A 49 -18.10 -3.31 1.81
CA GLN A 49 -19.30 -4.15 1.65
C GLN A 49 -19.23 -5.00 0.37
N PHE A 50 -18.76 -4.45 -0.75
CA PHE A 50 -18.57 -5.20 -1.99
C PHE A 50 -17.56 -6.33 -1.79
N VAL A 51 -16.39 -6.03 -1.23
CA VAL A 51 -15.34 -7.03 -0.99
C VAL A 51 -15.84 -8.15 -0.08
N ILE A 52 -16.55 -7.82 1.01
CA ILE A 52 -17.08 -8.82 1.95
C ILE A 52 -18.15 -9.70 1.30
N LYS A 53 -19.05 -9.11 0.48
CA LYS A 53 -20.23 -9.82 -0.05
C LYS A 53 -19.98 -10.51 -1.38
N LYS A 54 -19.02 -10.05 -2.18
CA LYS A 54 -18.86 -10.42 -3.60
C LYS A 54 -17.47 -10.96 -3.95
N CYS A 55 -16.47 -10.75 -3.10
CA CYS A 55 -15.10 -11.17 -3.41
C CYS A 55 -14.61 -12.27 -2.47
N THR A 56 -13.80 -13.16 -3.02
CA THR A 56 -12.98 -14.09 -2.24
C THR A 56 -11.69 -13.37 -1.83
N GLN A 57 -11.31 -13.53 -0.56
CA GLN A 57 -10.09 -12.94 -0.01
C GLN A 57 -9.09 -14.04 0.30
N ALA A 58 -7.80 -13.76 0.07
CA ALA A 58 -6.75 -14.74 0.36
C ALA A 58 -6.64 -15.07 1.86
N ILE A 59 -6.90 -14.07 2.72
CA ILE A 59 -6.94 -14.19 4.18
C ILE A 59 -8.08 -13.30 4.70
N ASN A 60 -8.77 -13.70 5.77
CA ASN A 60 -9.76 -12.81 6.40
C ASN A 60 -9.07 -11.55 6.97
N GLN A 61 -9.61 -10.37 6.64
CA GLN A 61 -9.06 -9.09 7.07
C GLN A 61 -10.19 -8.18 7.56
N VAL A 62 -9.99 -7.56 8.72
CA VAL A 62 -10.93 -6.57 9.29
C VAL A 62 -10.86 -5.24 8.52
N ASP A 63 -12.00 -4.56 8.42
CA ASP A 63 -12.15 -3.32 7.63
C ASP A 63 -11.17 -2.21 8.05
N ILE A 64 -10.99 -2.01 9.36
CA ILE A 64 -10.05 -1.02 9.89
C ILE A 64 -8.61 -1.28 9.41
N SER A 65 -8.21 -2.53 9.17
CA SER A 65 -6.89 -2.87 8.64
C SER A 65 -6.73 -2.47 7.18
N LYS A 66 -7.79 -2.63 6.37
CA LYS A 66 -7.83 -2.17 4.98
C LYS A 66 -7.74 -0.64 4.92
N VAL A 67 -8.57 0.05 5.69
CA VAL A 67 -8.57 1.52 5.75
C VAL A 67 -7.25 2.08 6.31
N THR A 68 -6.67 1.44 7.33
CA THR A 68 -5.33 1.82 7.83
C THR A 68 -4.28 1.71 6.73
N THR A 69 -4.35 0.64 5.93
CA THR A 69 -3.44 0.45 4.79
C THR A 69 -3.67 1.52 3.72
N MET A 70 -4.93 1.89 3.47
CA MET A 70 -5.29 2.98 2.55
C MET A 70 -4.68 4.32 2.98
N CYS A 71 -4.86 4.71 4.25
CA CYS A 71 -4.31 5.94 4.82
C CYS A 71 -2.77 5.96 4.71
N LYS A 72 -2.11 4.84 5.03
CA LYS A 72 -0.65 4.73 4.96
C LYS A 72 -0.11 4.76 3.53
N LEU A 73 -0.77 4.09 2.60
CA LEU A 73 -0.40 4.16 1.19
C LEU A 73 -0.58 5.60 0.66
N MET A 74 -1.68 6.25 1.01
CA MET A 74 -1.94 7.63 0.62
C MET A 74 -0.92 8.60 1.21
N GLU A 75 -0.63 8.48 2.51
CA GLU A 75 0.43 9.22 3.21
C GLU A 75 1.78 9.12 2.46
N SER A 76 2.15 7.90 2.08
CA SER A 76 3.40 7.63 1.36
C SER A 76 3.46 8.19 -0.06
N ILE A 77 2.32 8.53 -0.66
CA ILE A 77 2.25 9.12 -2.00
C ILE A 77 2.19 10.64 -1.89
N LEU A 78 1.36 11.17 -1.00
CA LEU A 78 1.17 12.62 -0.80
C LEU A 78 2.43 13.30 -0.27
N PHE A 79 3.16 12.64 0.64
CA PHE A 79 4.23 13.27 1.43
C PHE A 79 5.62 12.64 1.22
N TYR A 80 5.81 11.86 0.15
CA TYR A 80 7.10 11.24 -0.12
C TYR A 80 8.20 12.27 -0.38
N LYS A 81 9.39 12.04 0.16
CA LYS A 81 10.54 12.96 0.11
C LYS A 81 11.05 13.27 -1.31
N HIS A 82 10.72 12.45 -2.32
CA HIS A 82 11.23 12.58 -3.69
C HIS A 82 10.16 12.80 -4.77
N GLY A 83 8.99 13.36 -4.43
CA GLY A 83 7.94 13.66 -5.40
C GLY A 83 6.60 13.90 -4.74
N SER A 84 6.52 14.92 -3.88
CA SER A 84 5.29 15.27 -3.17
C SER A 84 4.32 15.99 -4.10
N VAL A 85 3.03 15.89 -3.78
CA VAL A 85 1.98 16.66 -4.45
C VAL A 85 2.30 18.16 -4.34
N ASP A 86 2.20 18.87 -5.46
CA ASP A 86 2.31 20.32 -5.52
C ASP A 86 0.99 20.96 -5.06
N TRP A 87 0.93 21.31 -3.78
CA TRP A 87 -0.23 21.93 -3.13
C TRP A 87 -0.55 23.35 -3.63
N ALA A 88 0.35 23.98 -4.41
CA ALA A 88 0.10 25.28 -5.04
C ALA A 88 -0.59 25.16 -6.41
N THR A 89 -0.88 23.93 -6.86
CA THR A 89 -1.61 23.67 -8.10
C THR A 89 -3.03 24.23 -8.05
N GLU A 90 -3.56 24.66 -9.20
CA GLU A 90 -4.97 25.04 -9.38
C GLU A 90 -5.94 24.02 -8.75
N PRO A 91 -6.94 24.46 -7.95
CA PRO A 91 -7.80 23.56 -7.18
C PRO A 91 -8.46 22.43 -7.99
N GLY A 92 -8.95 22.73 -9.20
CA GLY A 92 -9.58 21.71 -10.04
C GLY A 92 -8.62 20.64 -10.56
N LYS A 93 -7.33 20.97 -10.76
CA LYS A 93 -6.30 19.98 -11.13
C LYS A 93 -5.81 19.21 -9.91
N LEU A 94 -5.72 19.87 -8.76
CA LEU A 94 -5.37 19.25 -7.50
C LEU A 94 -6.42 18.21 -7.09
N ASN A 95 -7.70 18.54 -7.11
CA ASN A 95 -8.78 17.61 -6.76
C ASN A 95 -8.80 16.37 -7.65
N ARG A 96 -8.61 16.54 -8.96
CA ARG A 96 -8.44 15.42 -9.91
C ARG A 96 -7.29 14.50 -9.53
N LEU A 97 -6.12 15.07 -9.21
CA LEU A 97 -4.97 14.30 -8.79
C LEU A 97 -5.23 13.59 -7.46
N LEU A 98 -5.80 14.27 -6.46
CA LEU A 98 -6.14 13.70 -5.16
C LEU A 98 -7.13 12.55 -5.30
N LEU A 99 -8.14 12.68 -6.17
CA LEU A 99 -9.07 11.60 -6.44
C LEU A 99 -8.40 10.41 -7.12
N GLN A 100 -7.50 10.65 -8.09
CA GLN A 100 -6.75 9.55 -8.71
C GLN A 100 -5.85 8.85 -7.68
N ILE A 101 -5.19 9.58 -6.79
CA ILE A 101 -4.44 9.02 -5.66
C ILE A 101 -5.38 8.22 -4.75
N PHE A 102 -6.58 8.75 -4.46
CA PHE A 102 -7.58 8.08 -3.66
C PHE A 102 -7.99 6.74 -4.26
N VAL A 103 -8.38 6.72 -5.54
CA VAL A 103 -8.79 5.49 -6.25
C VAL A 103 -7.65 4.48 -6.30
N PHE A 104 -6.42 4.93 -6.58
CA PHE A 104 -5.26 4.05 -6.53
C PHE A 104 -5.08 3.42 -5.14
N CYS A 105 -5.11 4.23 -4.08
CA CYS A 105 -4.95 3.74 -2.72
C CYS A 105 -6.08 2.81 -2.32
N TYR A 106 -7.32 3.15 -2.70
CA TYR A 106 -8.52 2.36 -2.47
C TYR A 106 -8.40 0.97 -3.08
N ILE A 107 -8.01 0.88 -4.36
CA ILE A 107 -7.85 -0.39 -5.06
C ILE A 107 -6.81 -1.28 -4.38
N TRP A 108 -5.66 -0.71 -4.06
CA TRP A 108 -4.53 -1.42 -3.45
C TRP A 108 -4.67 -1.70 -1.95
N SER A 109 -5.77 -1.27 -1.31
CA SER A 109 -6.01 -1.47 0.12
C SER A 109 -7.32 -2.21 0.40
N VAL A 110 -8.45 -1.69 -0.08
CA VAL A 110 -9.77 -2.33 0.04
C VAL A 110 -9.77 -3.62 -0.77
N GLY A 111 -9.37 -3.52 -2.04
CA GLY A 111 -9.25 -4.64 -2.96
C GLY A 111 -7.93 -5.43 -2.84
N GLY A 112 -6.91 -4.92 -2.17
CA GLY A 112 -5.55 -5.48 -2.23
C GLY A 112 -5.35 -6.91 -1.72
N ASN A 113 -6.36 -7.50 -1.07
CA ASN A 113 -6.34 -8.88 -0.55
C ASN A 113 -7.41 -9.78 -1.20
N ILE A 114 -8.09 -9.30 -2.24
CA ILE A 114 -8.98 -10.15 -3.04
C ILE A 114 -8.15 -11.06 -3.96
N THR A 115 -8.66 -12.23 -4.27
CA THR A 115 -8.04 -13.14 -5.24
C THR A 115 -8.18 -12.61 -6.66
N ASP A 116 -7.26 -13.02 -7.54
CA ASP A 116 -7.18 -12.58 -8.94
C ASP A 116 -8.51 -12.79 -9.71
N ASP A 117 -9.26 -13.86 -9.39
CA ASP A 117 -10.59 -14.15 -9.95
C ASP A 117 -11.63 -13.04 -9.72
N ASN A 118 -11.40 -12.16 -8.74
CA ASN A 118 -12.30 -11.05 -8.41
C ASN A 118 -11.80 -9.68 -8.89
N TRP A 119 -10.63 -9.61 -9.54
CA TRP A 119 -10.04 -8.34 -9.99
C TRP A 119 -10.93 -7.62 -10.99
N ASP A 120 -11.46 -8.33 -11.98
CA ASP A 120 -12.33 -7.75 -13.02
C ASP A 120 -13.65 -7.24 -12.41
N ALA A 121 -14.27 -8.03 -11.52
CA ALA A 121 -15.51 -7.64 -10.86
C ALA A 121 -15.32 -6.38 -9.99
N PHE A 122 -14.20 -6.30 -9.27
CA PHE A 122 -13.88 -5.14 -8.45
C PHE A 122 -13.51 -3.92 -9.29
N ASP A 123 -12.80 -4.10 -10.41
CA ASP A 123 -12.50 -3.05 -11.37
C ASP A 123 -13.78 -2.38 -11.91
N VAL A 124 -14.73 -3.19 -12.38
CA VAL A 124 -16.03 -2.72 -12.88
C VAL A 124 -16.79 -1.97 -11.78
N PHE A 125 -16.84 -2.51 -10.58
CA PHE A 125 -17.48 -1.86 -9.43
C PHE A 125 -16.86 -0.49 -9.13
N VAL A 126 -15.53 -0.39 -9.06
CA VAL A 126 -14.85 0.88 -8.81
C VAL A 126 -15.11 1.88 -9.93
N ARG A 127 -15.10 1.46 -11.20
CA ARG A 127 -15.41 2.38 -12.31
C ARG A 127 -16.81 2.96 -12.20
N GLN A 128 -17.81 2.12 -11.92
CA GLN A 128 -19.20 2.54 -11.74
C GLN A 128 -19.36 3.45 -10.53
N GLN A 129 -18.69 3.13 -9.42
CA GLN A 129 -18.77 3.91 -8.19
C GLN A 129 -18.29 5.35 -8.36
N PHE A 130 -17.27 5.57 -9.21
CA PHE A 130 -16.67 6.89 -9.42
C PHE A 130 -17.17 7.59 -10.69
N GLU A 131 -18.05 6.99 -11.50
CA GLU A 131 -18.49 7.50 -12.81
C GLU A 131 -19.10 8.91 -12.75
N GLU A 132 -19.95 9.16 -11.76
CA GLU A 132 -20.65 10.44 -11.57
C GLU A 132 -19.77 11.54 -10.96
N ASN A 133 -18.55 11.21 -10.55
CA ASN A 133 -17.64 12.20 -9.97
C ASN A 133 -16.88 12.92 -11.09
N PRO A 134 -17.04 14.24 -11.26
CA PRO A 134 -16.45 14.99 -12.38
C PRO A 134 -14.91 15.04 -12.33
N ASP A 135 -14.32 14.79 -11.17
CA ASP A 135 -12.87 14.70 -11.00
C ASP A 135 -12.32 13.31 -11.36
N ALA A 136 -13.19 12.28 -11.51
CA ALA A 136 -12.84 10.87 -11.75
C ALA A 136 -12.44 10.60 -13.20
N LYS A 137 -11.38 11.26 -13.67
CA LYS A 137 -10.76 10.96 -14.96
C LYS A 137 -9.93 9.68 -14.88
N LEU A 138 -10.62 8.55 -14.76
CA LEU A 138 -10.01 7.22 -14.70
C LEU A 138 -9.67 6.73 -16.11
N PRO A 139 -8.48 6.13 -16.31
CA PRO A 139 -8.09 5.61 -17.62
C PRO A 139 -8.89 4.34 -17.98
N GLY A 140 -9.30 4.22 -19.25
CA GLY A 140 -10.16 3.12 -19.73
C GLY A 140 -9.49 2.11 -20.66
N SER A 141 -8.18 2.23 -20.93
CA SER A 141 -7.49 1.37 -21.90
C SER A 141 -7.09 -0.01 -21.36
N ALA A 142 -7.10 -0.19 -20.04
CA ALA A 142 -6.80 -1.44 -19.34
C ALA A 142 -7.52 -1.46 -17.99
N SER A 143 -7.36 -2.54 -17.24
CA SER A 143 -7.81 -2.58 -15.84
C SER A 143 -7.08 -1.52 -15.00
N LEU A 144 -7.77 -0.95 -14.02
CA LEU A 144 -7.25 -0.06 -12.99
C LEU A 144 -6.07 -0.67 -12.21
N TRP A 145 -5.97 -1.99 -12.09
CA TRP A 145 -4.80 -2.69 -11.53
C TRP A 145 -3.51 -2.44 -12.34
N SER A 146 -3.65 -2.12 -13.63
CA SER A 146 -2.54 -1.86 -14.56
C SER A 146 -2.00 -0.43 -14.51
N TYR A 147 -2.53 0.43 -13.65
CA TYR A 147 -2.09 1.82 -13.53
C TYR A 147 -1.42 2.13 -12.19
N PHE A 148 -0.49 3.08 -12.25
CA PHE A 148 0.08 3.79 -11.10
C PHE A 148 -0.24 5.29 -11.21
N VAL A 149 0.00 6.03 -10.14
CA VAL A 149 -0.14 7.50 -10.17
C VAL A 149 1.21 8.15 -10.45
N ASP A 150 1.31 8.82 -11.60
CA ASP A 150 2.41 9.69 -11.98
C ASP A 150 2.17 11.09 -11.39
N ILE A 151 2.87 11.40 -10.29
CA ILE A 151 2.73 12.67 -9.57
C ILE A 151 3.25 13.85 -10.41
N GLU A 152 4.35 13.65 -11.16
CA GLU A 152 4.92 14.68 -12.02
C GLU A 152 4.00 14.96 -13.20
N GLY A 153 3.50 13.90 -13.83
CA GLY A 153 2.54 13.97 -14.93
C GLY A 153 1.11 14.29 -14.51
N LYS A 154 0.82 14.36 -13.20
CA LYS A 154 -0.50 14.61 -12.58
C LYS A 154 -1.61 13.74 -13.18
N ARG A 155 -1.32 12.45 -13.41
CA ARG A 155 -2.26 11.50 -14.03
C ARG A 155 -2.01 10.06 -13.58
N MET A 156 -2.96 9.18 -13.85
CA MET A 156 -2.69 7.74 -13.87
C MET A 156 -1.99 7.32 -15.17
N ASP A 157 -0.98 6.47 -15.07
CA ASP A 157 -0.23 5.94 -16.20
C ASP A 157 0.05 4.44 -16.03
N MET A 158 0.40 3.75 -17.11
CA MET A 158 0.56 2.28 -17.10
C MET A 158 1.87 1.86 -16.44
N TRP A 159 1.83 0.79 -15.65
CA TRP A 159 3.02 0.22 -15.00
C TRP A 159 4.15 -0.12 -15.98
N ASP A 160 3.83 -0.44 -17.24
CA ASP A 160 4.78 -0.70 -18.32
C ASP A 160 5.84 0.40 -18.46
N LYS A 161 5.48 1.66 -18.19
CA LYS A 161 6.43 2.79 -18.26
C LYS A 161 7.49 2.77 -17.16
N LEU A 162 7.22 2.08 -16.05
CA LEU A 162 8.15 1.92 -14.94
C LEU A 162 8.94 0.61 -15.00
N VAL A 163 8.65 -0.27 -15.96
CA VAL A 163 9.39 -1.52 -16.12
C VAL A 163 10.77 -1.21 -16.71
N GLY A 164 11.81 -1.46 -15.91
CA GLY A 164 13.19 -1.28 -16.34
C GLY A 164 13.63 -2.31 -17.39
N SER A 165 14.61 -1.95 -18.22
CA SER A 165 15.21 -2.90 -19.17
C SER A 165 16.00 -3.98 -18.43
N PHE A 166 15.74 -5.24 -18.73
CA PHE A 166 16.58 -6.34 -18.24
C PHE A 166 17.92 -6.38 -18.98
N ARG A 167 19.04 -6.41 -18.25
CA ARG A 167 20.37 -6.66 -18.80
C ARG A 167 20.96 -7.89 -18.13
N PHE A 168 21.22 -8.92 -18.93
CA PHE A 168 21.82 -10.15 -18.45
C PHE A 168 23.30 -9.93 -18.10
N ASP A 169 23.66 -10.24 -16.86
CA ASP A 169 25.03 -10.21 -16.38
C ASP A 169 25.45 -11.61 -15.92
N ARG A 170 26.43 -12.20 -16.63
CA ARG A 170 26.98 -13.54 -16.34
C ARG A 170 27.71 -13.61 -15.00
N SER A 171 28.13 -12.47 -14.44
CA SER A 171 28.83 -12.41 -13.16
C SER A 171 27.88 -12.51 -11.96
N VAL A 172 26.60 -12.21 -12.16
CA VAL A 172 25.58 -12.25 -11.10
C VAL A 172 25.02 -13.67 -10.99
N SER A 173 24.96 -14.19 -9.75
CA SER A 173 24.34 -15.49 -9.48
C SER A 173 22.90 -15.52 -9.98
N PHE A 174 22.51 -16.62 -10.64
CA PHE A 174 21.16 -16.81 -11.16
C PHE A 174 20.07 -16.57 -10.09
N PHE A 175 20.32 -16.99 -8.84
CA PHE A 175 19.37 -16.79 -7.74
C PHE A 175 19.21 -15.33 -7.27
N LYS A 176 20.09 -14.43 -7.71
CA LYS A 176 20.01 -12.98 -7.45
C LYS A 176 19.49 -12.19 -8.64
N MET A 177 19.29 -12.84 -9.79
CA MET A 177 18.88 -12.17 -11.01
C MET A 177 17.36 -12.02 -11.03
N LEU A 178 16.87 -10.80 -10.77
CA LEU A 178 15.46 -10.47 -10.89
C LEU A 178 15.20 -9.84 -12.26
N VAL A 179 14.33 -10.46 -13.06
CA VAL A 179 13.86 -9.88 -14.32
C VAL A 179 12.78 -8.85 -14.01
N PRO A 180 12.96 -7.57 -14.39
CA PRO A 180 11.90 -6.58 -14.24
C PRO A 180 10.70 -6.95 -15.11
N THR A 181 9.55 -7.06 -14.47
CA THR A 181 8.23 -7.28 -15.04
C THR A 181 7.26 -6.28 -14.43
N VAL A 182 6.06 -6.17 -15.01
CA VAL A 182 4.98 -5.34 -14.45
C VAL A 182 4.71 -5.69 -12.99
N ASP A 183 4.62 -6.98 -12.65
CA ASP A 183 4.32 -7.42 -11.29
C ASP A 183 5.46 -7.10 -10.31
N THR A 184 6.71 -7.37 -10.68
CA THR A 184 7.86 -7.04 -9.81
C THR A 184 7.97 -5.54 -9.57
N THR A 185 7.67 -4.72 -10.58
CA THR A 185 7.66 -3.26 -10.46
C THR A 185 6.50 -2.79 -9.59
N ARG A 186 5.29 -3.28 -9.85
CA ARG A 186 4.06 -2.91 -9.13
C ARG A 186 4.12 -3.28 -7.65
N PHE A 187 4.40 -4.54 -7.33
CA PHE A 187 4.51 -4.97 -5.94
C PHE A 187 5.77 -4.40 -5.28
N GLY A 188 6.89 -4.26 -6.00
CA GLY A 188 8.06 -3.55 -5.49
C GLY A 188 7.74 -2.11 -5.08
N TYR A 189 7.01 -1.38 -5.92
CA TYR A 189 6.55 -0.01 -5.65
C TYR A 189 5.65 0.05 -4.41
N LEU A 190 4.63 -0.81 -4.31
CA LEU A 190 3.72 -0.82 -3.17
C LEU A 190 4.46 -1.12 -1.86
N LEU A 191 5.40 -2.07 -1.89
CA LEU A 191 6.21 -2.41 -0.74
C LEU A 191 7.10 -1.25 -0.31
N GLU A 192 7.78 -0.59 -1.26
CA GLU A 192 8.64 0.57 -0.99
C GLU A 192 7.84 1.72 -0.37
N ARG A 193 6.68 2.02 -0.94
CA ARG A 193 5.76 3.06 -0.45
C ARG A 193 5.34 2.81 0.99
N LEU A 194 4.86 1.61 1.30
CA LEU A 194 4.41 1.28 2.66
C LEU A 194 5.55 1.21 3.67
N ILE A 195 6.72 0.68 3.29
CA ILE A 195 7.90 0.66 4.17
C ILE A 195 8.39 2.08 4.46
N SER A 196 8.30 3.01 3.50
CA SER A 196 8.73 4.40 3.68
C SER A 196 7.96 5.16 4.77
N VAL A 197 6.77 4.67 5.13
CA VAL A 197 5.92 5.19 6.22
C VAL A 197 5.79 4.19 7.36
N GLU A 198 6.77 3.28 7.47
CA GLU A 198 6.91 2.29 8.54
C GLU A 198 5.67 1.37 8.69
N LYS A 199 4.95 1.11 7.59
CA LYS A 199 3.79 0.23 7.59
C LYS A 199 4.22 -1.21 7.25
N PRO A 200 4.03 -2.18 8.17
CA PRO A 200 4.28 -3.59 7.87
C PRO A 200 3.35 -4.12 6.77
N VAL A 201 3.91 -4.95 5.89
CA VAL A 201 3.22 -5.51 4.71
C VAL A 201 3.29 -7.03 4.73
N LEU A 202 2.19 -7.69 4.37
CA LEU A 202 2.11 -9.12 4.14
C LEU A 202 1.75 -9.37 2.67
N TYR A 203 2.61 -10.10 1.95
CA TYR A 203 2.29 -10.59 0.61
C TYR A 203 1.88 -12.06 0.65
N THR A 204 0.69 -12.33 0.13
CA THR A 204 0.08 -13.65 -0.01
C THR A 204 0.15 -14.10 -1.47
N GLY A 205 -0.02 -15.40 -1.73
CA GLY A 205 -0.02 -15.97 -3.08
C GLY A 205 0.74 -17.31 -3.16
N GLY A 206 0.68 -17.97 -4.32
CA GLY A 206 1.26 -19.31 -4.53
C GLY A 206 2.77 -19.41 -4.33
N THR A 207 3.29 -20.63 -4.16
CA THR A 207 4.74 -20.87 -4.06
C THR A 207 5.45 -20.56 -5.38
N GLY A 208 6.62 -19.93 -5.33
CA GLY A 208 7.44 -19.67 -6.53
C GLY A 208 7.09 -18.41 -7.33
N VAL A 209 6.09 -17.61 -6.92
CA VAL A 209 5.64 -16.41 -7.67
C VAL A 209 6.47 -15.13 -7.39
N GLY A 210 7.72 -15.27 -6.96
CA GLY A 210 8.63 -14.12 -6.81
C GLY A 210 8.48 -13.25 -5.55
N LYS A 211 7.51 -13.49 -4.67
CA LYS A 211 7.27 -12.69 -3.43
C LYS A 211 8.54 -12.43 -2.60
N SER A 212 9.27 -13.49 -2.26
CA SER A 212 10.49 -13.38 -1.44
C SER A 212 11.63 -12.69 -2.17
N VAL A 213 11.66 -12.76 -3.51
CA VAL A 213 12.69 -12.11 -4.31
C VAL A 213 12.43 -10.61 -4.35
N ILE A 214 11.18 -10.19 -4.58
CA ILE A 214 10.78 -8.76 -4.55
C ILE A 214 11.11 -8.13 -3.19
N ALA A 215 10.75 -8.80 -2.09
CA ALA A 215 11.02 -8.28 -0.75
C ALA A 215 12.52 -8.15 -0.45
N ARG A 216 13.33 -9.17 -0.78
CA ARG A 216 14.79 -9.16 -0.58
C ARG A 216 15.45 -8.08 -1.42
N ASP A 217 15.15 -8.04 -2.71
CA ASP A 217 15.71 -7.08 -3.66
C ASP A 217 15.41 -5.64 -3.23
N LEU A 218 14.19 -5.33 -2.80
CA LEU A 218 13.88 -4.01 -2.25
C LEU A 218 14.66 -3.71 -0.96
N LEU A 219 14.65 -4.65 -0.01
CA LEU A 219 15.32 -4.47 1.28
C LEU A 219 16.83 -4.24 1.11
N ASP A 220 17.47 -4.99 0.21
CA ASP A 220 18.88 -4.82 -0.13
C ASP A 220 19.12 -3.45 -0.79
N ARG A 221 18.23 -2.97 -1.67
CA ARG A 221 18.33 -1.61 -2.25
C ARG A 221 18.22 -0.48 -1.22
N ILE A 222 17.29 -0.60 -0.27
CA ILE A 222 17.07 0.47 0.73
C ILE A 222 18.08 0.38 1.88
N SER A 223 18.68 -0.79 2.12
CA SER A 223 19.77 -1.00 3.09
C SER A 223 20.86 0.04 2.89
N ASP A 224 21.37 0.17 1.66
CA ASP A 224 22.47 1.06 1.31
C ASP A 224 22.09 2.55 1.38
N ARG A 225 20.83 2.89 1.07
CA ARG A 225 20.36 4.28 1.01
C ARG A 225 19.89 4.85 2.34
N LEU A 226 19.26 4.02 3.17
CA LEU A 226 18.51 4.46 4.34
C LEU A 226 19.05 3.88 5.66
N ASN A 227 20.22 3.23 5.61
CA ASN A 227 20.89 2.63 6.77
C ASN A 227 20.02 1.59 7.50
N TYR A 228 19.26 0.81 6.72
CA TYR A 228 18.53 -0.36 7.24
C TYR A 228 19.44 -1.58 7.24
N VAL A 229 19.27 -2.47 8.21
CA VAL A 229 19.90 -3.79 8.21
C VAL A 229 18.82 -4.84 8.03
N PRO A 230 18.68 -5.44 6.84
CA PRO A 230 17.64 -6.44 6.61
C PRO A 230 17.96 -7.75 7.34
N ILE A 231 16.96 -8.28 8.04
CA ILE A 231 17.05 -9.57 8.73
C ILE A 231 16.03 -10.51 8.11
N TYR A 232 16.54 -11.61 7.54
CA TYR A 232 15.72 -12.62 6.89
C TYR A 232 15.47 -13.81 7.83
N ILE A 233 14.21 -14.00 8.20
CA ILE A 233 13.78 -15.12 9.06
C ILE A 233 12.88 -16.03 8.23
N ASN A 234 13.23 -17.33 8.17
CA ASN A 234 12.44 -18.33 7.48
C ASN A 234 11.69 -19.18 8.52
N PHE A 235 10.38 -19.25 8.38
CA PHE A 235 9.53 -20.12 9.21
C PHE A 235 9.34 -21.48 8.55
N SER A 236 9.34 -22.53 9.36
CA SER A 236 9.01 -23.90 8.98
C SER A 236 7.98 -24.45 9.96
N ALA A 237 7.44 -25.64 9.69
CA ALA A 237 6.52 -26.33 10.60
C ALA A 237 7.14 -26.62 11.99
N GLN A 238 8.46 -26.54 12.15
CA GLN A 238 9.18 -26.80 13.40
C GLN A 238 9.70 -25.52 14.08
N THR A 239 9.30 -24.33 13.60
CA THR A 239 9.72 -23.06 14.20
C THR A 239 8.84 -22.74 15.41
N SER A 240 9.42 -22.79 16.62
CA SER A 240 8.73 -22.43 17.87
C SER A 240 8.85 -20.94 18.19
N SER A 241 8.03 -20.45 19.13
CA SER A 241 8.15 -19.08 19.67
C SER A 241 9.55 -18.80 20.23
N ASN A 242 10.11 -19.74 20.99
CA ASN A 242 11.46 -19.61 21.56
C ASN A 242 12.53 -19.49 20.47
N ARG A 243 12.47 -20.33 19.43
CA ARG A 243 13.38 -20.23 18.28
C ARG A 243 13.22 -18.89 17.55
N THR A 244 11.99 -18.38 17.46
CA THR A 244 11.71 -17.09 16.82
C THR A 244 12.36 -15.94 17.59
N GLN A 245 12.21 -15.95 18.92
CA GLN A 245 12.85 -14.98 19.79
C GLN A 245 14.38 -15.04 19.66
N GLU A 246 14.99 -16.24 19.70
CA GLU A 246 16.43 -16.42 19.52
C GLU A 246 16.93 -15.88 18.16
N MET A 247 16.18 -16.12 17.07
CA MET A 247 16.53 -15.60 15.74
C MET A 247 16.51 -14.07 15.67
N ILE A 248 15.56 -13.43 16.36
CA ILE A 248 15.46 -11.97 16.43
C ILE A 248 16.57 -11.40 17.33
N GLU A 249 16.67 -11.90 18.57
CA GLU A 249 17.64 -11.40 19.56
C GLU A 249 19.09 -11.63 19.14
N GLY A 250 19.38 -12.72 18.40
CA GLY A 250 20.71 -13.00 17.88
C GLY A 250 21.24 -11.96 16.88
N LYS A 251 20.39 -11.04 16.41
CA LYS A 251 20.76 -9.91 15.54
C LYS A 251 20.81 -8.58 16.27
N LEU A 252 20.44 -8.54 17.55
CA LEU A 252 20.42 -7.31 18.36
C LEU A 252 21.63 -7.28 19.30
N GLU A 253 22.19 -6.09 19.51
CA GLU A 253 23.19 -5.89 20.56
C GLU A 253 22.50 -5.68 21.92
N LYS A 254 22.92 -6.44 22.94
CA LYS A 254 22.41 -6.26 24.31
C LYS A 254 22.98 -4.96 24.90
N ARG A 255 22.19 -3.90 24.88
CA ARG A 255 22.49 -2.67 25.64
C ARG A 255 22.01 -2.77 27.09
N LYS A 256 22.84 -2.37 28.05
CA LYS A 256 22.43 -2.24 29.46
C LYS A 256 21.45 -1.06 29.58
N LYS A 257 20.43 -1.20 30.44
CA LYS A 257 19.31 -0.26 30.65
C LYS A 257 19.69 1.21 30.94
N ASN A 258 20.97 1.53 31.17
CA ASN A 258 21.45 2.85 31.64
C ASN A 258 22.48 3.51 30.71
N ILE A 259 22.54 3.17 29.42
CA ILE A 259 23.42 3.85 28.46
C ILE A 259 22.52 4.57 27.45
N ILE A 260 22.39 5.89 27.63
CA ILE A 260 21.78 6.84 26.68
C ILE A 260 22.75 7.02 25.51
#